data_AF-A0A395M1B7-F1
#
_entry.id   AF-A0A395M1B7-F1
#
_cell.length_a   1.000
_cell.length_b   1.000
_cell.length_c   1.000
_cell.angle_alpha   90.00
_cell.angle_beta   90.00
_cell.angle_gamma   90.00
#
_symmetry.space_group_name_H-M   'P 1'
#
loop_
_entity.id
_entity.type
_entity.pdbx_description
1 polymer ?
#
loop_
_entity_poly.entity_id
_entity_poly.type
_entity_poly.pdbx_seq_one_letter_code
_entity_poly.pdbx_strand_id
1 'polypeptide(L)' 'MKVYLLKSKGKGSVPDYIQVRNETHAIIGYFKASNLEKGLDEIGINDPIRRQRAIALLEQLPYGKIVQADL' A
#
# COMPACT_ATOMS: atom_id res chain seq x y z
N MET A 1 12.15 0.83 -1.60
CA MET A 1 11.74 -0.18 -2.60
C MET A 1 10.82 0.50 -3.61
N LYS A 2 11.24 0.57 -4.88
CA LYS A 2 10.38 1.11 -5.94
C LYS A 2 9.24 0.16 -6.24
N VAL A 3 8.01 0.66 -6.17
CA VAL A 3 6.78 -0.10 -6.37
C VAL A 3 5.71 0.73 -7.06
N TYR A 4 4.68 0.04 -7.52
CA TYR A 4 3.41 0.63 -7.93
C TYR A 4 2.33 0.33 -6.91
N LEU A 5 1.61 1.36 -6.48
CA LEU A 5 0.57 1.29 -5.47
C LEU A 5 -0.80 1.53 -6.10
N LEU A 6 -1.80 0.78 -5.67
CA LEU A 6 -3.19 0.98 -6.05
C LEU A 6 -4.09 0.87 -4.82
N LYS A 7 -4.74 1.97 -4.47
CA LYS A 7 -5.80 1.99 -3.44
C LYS A 7 -7.14 1.76 -4.11
N SER A 8 -7.85 0.72 -3.70
CA SER A 8 -9.15 0.33 -4.25
C SER A 8 -10.25 0.60 -3.23
N LYS A 9 -11.36 1.17 -3.70
CA LYS A 9 -12.54 1.42 -2.88
C LYS A 9 -13.38 0.15 -2.81
N GLY A 10 -13.63 -0.35 -1.61
CA GLY A 10 -14.57 -1.45 -1.37
C GLY A 10 -16.02 -1.00 -1.55
N LYS A 11 -16.92 -1.98 -1.69
CA LYS A 11 -18.37 -1.74 -1.83
C LYS A 11 -19.13 -2.56 -0.80
N GLY A 12 -20.12 -1.94 -0.14
CA GLY A 12 -20.92 -2.60 0.89
C GLY A 12 -20.06 -3.03 2.07
N SER A 13 -20.03 -4.32 2.36
CA SER A 13 -19.23 -4.91 3.46
C SER A 13 -17.76 -5.14 3.09
N VAL A 14 -17.37 -5.01 1.82
CA VAL A 14 -15.98 -5.18 1.39
C VAL A 14 -15.18 -3.93 1.78
N PRO A 15 -14.06 -4.07 2.50
CA PRO A 15 -13.25 -2.91 2.91
C PRO A 15 -12.41 -2.36 1.75
N ASP A 16 -11.81 -1.19 1.99
CA ASP A 16 -10.83 -0.60 1.10
C ASP A 16 -9.48 -1.34 1.22
N TYR A 17 -8.78 -1.49 0.10
CA TYR A 17 -7.51 -2.23 0.05
C TYR A 17 -6.41 -1.44 -0.66
N ILE A 18 -5.18 -1.76 -0.32
CA ILE A 18 -3.97 -1.28 -0.99
C ILE A 18 -3.27 -2.49 -1.60
N GLN A 19 -2.96 -2.41 -2.88
CA GLN A 19 -2.10 -3.33 -3.58
C GLN A 19 -0.71 -2.72 -3.72
N VAL A 20 0.31 -3.51 -3.40
CA VAL A 20 1.70 -3.22 -3.68
C VAL A 20 2.12 -4.10 -4.85
N ARG A 21 2.62 -3.48 -5.91
CA ARG A 21 3.03 -4.15 -7.14
C ARG A 21 4.51 -3.89 -7.42
N ASN A 22 5.19 -4.89 -7.93
CA ASN A 22 6.57 -4.75 -8.39
C ASN A 22 6.64 -4.01 -9.74
N GLU A 23 7.84 -3.89 -10.31
CA GLU A 23 8.09 -3.18 -11.57
C GLU A 23 7.43 -3.85 -12.79
N THR A 24 7.11 -5.14 -12.74
CA THR A 24 6.34 -5.85 -13.78
C THR A 24 4.83 -5.80 -13.52
N HIS A 25 4.38 -4.95 -12.60
CA HIS A 25 3.00 -4.80 -12.13
C HIS A 25 2.38 -6.04 -11.47
N ALA A 26 3.17 -7.07 -11.15
CA ALA A 26 2.71 -8.21 -10.37
C ALA A 26 2.45 -7.81 -8.92
N ILE A 27 1.37 -8.32 -8.32
CA ILE A 27 1.02 -8.02 -6.92
C ILE A 27 1.98 -8.77 -6.01
N ILE A 28 2.68 -8.03 -5.14
CA ILE A 28 3.62 -8.56 -4.15
C ILE A 28 3.18 -8.28 -2.71
N GLY A 29 2.12 -7.49 -2.52
CA GLY A 29 1.51 -7.22 -1.22
C GLY A 29 0.07 -6.75 -1.37
N TYR A 30 -0.79 -7.13 -0.42
CA TYR A 30 -2.20 -6.80 -0.46
C TYR A 30 -2.81 -6.75 0.94
N PHE A 31 -3.21 -5.56 1.39
CA PHE A 31 -3.70 -5.37 2.75
C PHE A 31 -4.79 -4.29 2.82
N LYS A 32 -5.54 -4.30 3.92
CA LYS A 32 -6.63 -3.33 4.14
C LYS A 32 -6.06 -1.93 4.32
N ALA A 33 -6.67 -0.94 3.67
CA ALA A 33 -6.27 0.46 3.82
C ALA A 33 -6.44 0.99 5.27
N SER A 34 -7.25 0.31 6.08
CA SER A 34 -7.46 0.61 7.50
C SER A 34 -6.43 0.00 8.44
N ASN A 35 -5.49 -0.82 7.94
CA ASN A 35 -4.47 -1.48 8.76
C ASN A 35 -3.10 -1.44 8.07
N LEU A 36 -2.56 -0.22 7.98
CA LEU A 36 -1.31 0.04 7.27
C LEU A 36 -0.11 -0.59 7.98
N GLU A 37 -0.04 -0.51 9.31
CA GLU A 37 1.06 -1.08 10.10
C GLU A 37 1.22 -2.58 9.82
N LYS A 38 0.14 -3.35 9.92
CA LYS A 38 0.16 -4.79 9.61
C LYS A 38 0.54 -5.04 8.15
N GLY A 39 0.05 -4.20 7.23
CA GLY A 39 0.42 -4.29 5.82
C GLY A 39 1.91 -4.08 5.57
N LEU A 40 2.54 -3.14 6.28
CA LEU A 40 3.98 -2.90 6.22
C LEU A 40 4.79 -4.08 6.79
N ASP A 41 4.27 -4.73 7.84
CA ASP A 41 4.87 -5.97 8.39
C ASP A 41 4.86 -7.10 7.35
N GLU A 42 3.72 -7.30 6.68
CA GLU A 42 3.54 -8.34 5.64
C GLU A 42 4.45 -8.16 4.42
N ILE A 43 4.87 -6.92 4.12
CA ILE A 43 5.82 -6.62 3.04
C ILE A 43 7.27 -6.35 3.54
N GLY A 44 7.55 -6.61 4.82
CA GLY A 44 8.90 -6.59 5.40
C GLY A 44 9.51 -5.21 5.62
N ILE A 45 8.71 -4.15 5.77
CA ILE A 45 9.21 -2.79 6.04
C ILE A 45 9.26 -2.58 7.56
N ASN A 46 10.40 -2.91 8.17
CA ASN A 46 10.56 -2.84 9.64
C ASN A 46 11.27 -1.57 10.13
N ASP A 47 11.98 -0.84 9.26
CA ASP A 47 12.71 0.37 9.65
C ASP A 47 11.73 1.49 10.07
N PRO A 48 11.83 2.04 11.31
CA PRO A 48 10.84 2.99 11.83
C PRO A 48 10.69 4.28 11.01
N ILE A 49 11.81 4.83 10.50
CA ILE A 49 11.80 6.08 9.73
C ILE A 49 11.13 5.83 8.37
N ARG A 50 11.46 4.71 7.73
CA ARG A 50 10.86 4.28 6.46
C ARG A 50 9.37 4.00 6.62
N ARG A 51 8.95 3.34 7.71
CA ARG A 51 7.54 3.09 8.02
C ARG A 51 6.74 4.38 8.12
N GLN A 52 7.24 5.37 8.85
CA GLN A 52 6.56 6.65 9.00
C GLN A 52 6.31 7.33 7.65
N ARG A 53 7.31 7.33 6.75
CA ARG A 53 7.17 7.87 5.39
C ARG A 53 6.17 7.06 4.54
N ALA A 54 6.26 5.74 4.63
CA ALA A 54 5.34 4.85 3.93
C ALA A 54 3.89 5.09 4.35
N ILE A 55 3.61 5.19 5.65
CA ILE A 55 2.25 5.45 6.18
C ILE A 55 1.72 6.77 5.63
N ALA A 56 2.48 7.87 5.75
CA ALA A 56 2.05 9.17 5.26
C ALA A 56 1.72 9.15 3.75
N LEU A 57 2.49 8.40 2.95
CA LEU A 57 2.24 8.21 1.53
C LEU A 57 0.96 7.38 1.28
N LEU A 58 0.79 6.26 1.99
CA LEU A 58 -0.34 5.34 1.82
C LEU A 58 -1.68 5.97 2.21
N GLU A 59 -1.68 6.86 3.20
CA GLU A 59 -2.86 7.62 3.61
C GLU A 59 -3.35 8.57 2.50
N GLN A 60 -2.41 9.19 1.78
CA GLN A 60 -2.68 10.17 0.72
C GLN A 60 -2.96 9.52 -0.65
N LEU A 61 -2.88 8.19 -0.78
CA LEU A 61 -3.10 7.52 -2.05
C LEU A 61 -4.51 7.79 -2.61
N PRO A 62 -4.61 8.26 -3.88
CA PRO A 62 -5.89 8.39 -4.56
C PRO A 62 -6.48 7.01 -4.89
N TYR A 63 -7.81 6.92 -4.81
CA TYR A 63 -8.52 5.70 -5.21
C TYR A 63 -8.48 5.50 -6.74
N GLY A 64 -8.32 4.24 -7.16
CA GLY A 64 -8.44 3.82 -8.57
C GLY A 64 -7.29 4.28 -9.48
N LYS A 65 -6.21 4.85 -8.92
CA LYS A 65 -5.03 5.28 -9.68
C LYS A 65 -3.81 4.47 -9.27
N ILE A 66 -3.01 4.09 -10.26
CA ILE A 66 -1.70 3.50 -10.03
C ILE A 66 -0.71 4.65 -9.76
N VAL A 67 -0.01 4.59 -8.64
CA VAL A 67 0.98 5.58 -8.22
C VAL A 67 2.33 4.89 -8.03
N GLN A 68 3.38 5.38 -8.69
CA GLN A 68 4.74 4.92 -8.42
C GLN A 68 5.22 5.55 -7.11
N ALA A 69 5.81 4.73 -6.24
CA ALA A 69 6.29 5.17 -4.93
C ALA A 69 7.59 4.45 -4.55
N ASP A 70 8.32 5.05 -3.63
CA ASP A 70 9.41 4.41 -2.92
C ASP A 70 8.94 4.12 -1.50
N LEU A 71 8.59 2.85 -1.24
CA LEU A 71 8.21 2.36 0.08
C LEU A 71 9.43 1.95 0.87
#